data_AF-A0A538PZ03-F1
#
_entry.id   AF-A0A538PZ03-F1
#
_cell.length_a   1.000
_cell.length_b   1.000
_cell.length_c   1.000
_cell.angle_alpha   90.00
_cell.angle_beta   90.00
_cell.angle_gamma   90.00
#
_symmetry.space_group_name_H-M   'P 1'
#
loop_
_entity.id
_entity.type
_entity.pdbx_description
1 polymer ?
#
loop_
_entity_poly.entity_id
_entity_poly.type
_entity_poly.pdbx_seq_one_letter_code
_entity_poly.pdbx_strand_id
1 'polypeptide(L)' 'KKHKFKVRIKSRCKRCGRARAYLRKFEMCRLCFRDLALRGDIPGVIKSSW' A
#
# COMPACT_ATOMS: atom_id res chain seq x y z
N LYS A 1 15.48 -13.11 10.58
CA LYS A 1 15.02 -14.32 11.30
C LYS A 1 13.73 -14.81 10.64
N LYS A 2 13.73 -16.00 10.03
CA LYS A 2 12.54 -16.55 9.34
C LYS A 2 11.49 -16.97 10.37
N HIS A 3 10.22 -16.63 10.15
CA HIS A 3 9.14 -17.05 11.04
C HIS A 3 8.92 -18.57 10.96
N LYS A 4 8.64 -19.21 12.10
CA LYS A 4 8.32 -20.66 12.20
C LYS A 4 7.13 -21.06 11.33
N PHE A 5 6.13 -20.17 11.20
CA PHE A 5 4.93 -20.42 10.39
C PHE A 5 4.76 -19.35 9.32
N LYS A 6 4.53 -19.77 8.07
CA LYS A 6 4.36 -18.88 6.92
C LYS A 6 3.14 -17.95 7.08
N VAL A 7 2.08 -18.41 7.74
CA VAL A 7 0.84 -17.65 7.98
C VAL A 7 1.03 -16.39 8.84
N ARG A 8 2.17 -16.26 9.53
CA ARG A 8 2.47 -15.09 10.37
C ARG A 8 2.95 -13.87 9.58
N ILE A 9 3.28 -14.06 8.30
CA ILE A 9 3.71 -12.96 7.43
C ILE A 9 2.51 -12.05 7.15
N LYS A 10 2.65 -10.78 7.50
CA LYS A 10 1.64 -9.74 7.22
C LYS A 10 2.25 -8.71 6.28
N SER A 11 1.51 -8.38 5.22
CA SER A 11 1.90 -7.31 4.30
C SER A 11 1.76 -5.96 4.99
N ARG A 12 2.88 -5.24 5.12
CA ARG A 12 2.94 -3.89 5.68
C ARG A 12 3.33 -2.91 4.59
N CYS A 13 2.85 -1.68 4.69
CA CYS A 13 3.26 -0.63 3.77
C CYS A 13 4.79 -0.41 3.82
N LYS A 14 5.46 -0.41 2.66
CA LYS A 14 6.91 -0.20 2.58
C LYS A 14 7.35 1.20 3.05
N ARG A 15 6.51 2.23 2.84
CA ARG A 15 6.81 3.63 3.21
C ARG A 15 6.59 3.95 4.70
N CYS A 16 5.49 3.49 5.30
CA CYS A 16 5.08 3.88 6.66
C CYS A 16 4.86 2.73 7.65
N GLY A 17 5.04 1.46 7.22
CA GLY A 17 4.90 0.29 8.10
C GLY A 17 3.47 -0.07 8.53
N ARG A 18 2.44 0.62 8.02
CA ARG A 18 1.03 0.39 8.42
C ARG A 18 0.59 -1.04 8.10
N ALA A 19 -0.02 -1.70 9.09
CA ALA A 19 -0.38 -3.12 9.05
C ALA A 19 -1.76 -3.42 8.43
N ARG A 20 -2.63 -2.41 8.29
CA ARG A 20 -4.00 -2.55 7.76
C ARG A 20 -4.22 -1.65 6.54
N ALA A 21 -5.27 -1.96 5.77
CA ALA A 21 -5.63 -1.25 4.55
C ALA A 21 -4.47 -1.17 3.54
N TYR A 22 -3.88 -2.34 3.26
CA TYR A 22 -2.78 -2.54 2.32
C TYR A 22 -3.33 -2.86 0.93
N LEU A 23 -2.96 -2.05 -0.05
CA LEU A 23 -3.27 -2.26 -1.46
C LEU A 23 -2.18 -3.11 -2.07
N ARG A 24 -2.50 -4.37 -2.42
CA ARG A 24 -1.50 -5.34 -2.90
C ARG A 24 -0.87 -4.93 -4.23
N LYS A 25 -1.65 -4.37 -5.15
CA LYS A 25 -1.18 -3.92 -6.48
C LYS A 25 -0.09 -2.84 -6.38
N PHE A 26 -0.18 -1.96 -5.38
CA PHE A 26 0.72 -0.82 -5.19
C PHE A 26 1.67 -1.00 -4.00
N GLU A 27 1.64 -2.16 -3.35
CA GLU A 27 2.45 -2.53 -2.19
C GLU A 27 2.51 -1.50 -1.04
N MET A 28 1.41 -0.78 -0.82
CA MET A 28 1.37 0.36 0.10
C MET A 28 0.03 0.51 0.82
N CYS A 29 -0.02 1.33 1.86
CA CYS A 29 -1.28 1.62 2.54
C CYS A 29 -2.11 2.67 1.81
N ARG A 30 -3.42 2.69 2.09
CA ARG A 30 -4.37 3.66 1.50
C ARG A 30 -3.99 5.14 1.67
N LEU A 31 -3.28 5.49 2.76
CA LEU A 31 -2.92 6.89 3.05
C LEU A 31 -1.78 7.36 2.17
N CYS A 32 -0.69 6.58 2.13
CA CYS A 32 0.43 6.85 1.25
C CYS A 32 0.00 6.78 -0.23
N PHE A 33 -0.89 5.85 -0.57
CA PHE A 33 -1.43 5.76 -1.94
C PHE A 33 -2.14 7.04 -2.33
N ARG A 34 -3.02 7.56 -1.46
CA ARG A 34 -3.75 8.80 -1.73
C ARG A 34 -2.82 10.01 -1.86
N ASP A 35 -1.82 10.13 -0.98
CA ASP A 35 -0.84 11.22 -1.04
C ASP A 35 -0.05 11.20 -2.36
N LEU A 36 0.47 10.04 -2.77
CA LEU A 36 1.22 9.92 -4.02
C LEU A 36 0.32 10.08 -5.26
N ALA A 37 -0.90 9.54 -5.24
CA ALA A 37 -1.86 9.70 -6.33
C ALA A 37 -2.27 11.17 -6.51
N LEU A 38 -2.41 11.93 -5.41
CA LEU A 38 -2.70 13.37 -5.48
C LEU A 38 -1.51 14.20 -5.97
N ARG A 39 -0.27 13.76 -5.71
CA ARG A 39 0.95 14.38 -6.24
C ARG A 39 1.20 14.05 -7.71
N GLY A 40 0.55 13.01 -8.24
CA GLY A 40 0.80 12.52 -9.60
C GLY A 40 1.94 11.51 -9.72
N ASP A 41 2.50 11.05 -8.59
CA ASP A 41 3.62 10.10 -8.57
C ASP A 41 3.21 8.66 -8.96
N ILE A 42 1.90 8.36 -8.96
CA ILE A 42 1.36 7.06 -9.37
C ILE A 42 0.76 7.18 -10.77
N PRO A 43 1.46 6.69 -11.81
CA PRO A 43 0.98 6.80 -13.18
C PRO A 43 -0.30 5.98 -13.39
N GLY A 44 -1.22 6.50 -14.20
CA GLY A 44 -2.48 5.84 -14.55
C GLY A 44 -3.55 5.87 -13.47
N VAL A 45 -3.34 6.59 -12.36
CA VAL A 45 -4.38 6.84 -11.35
C VAL A 45 -4.97 8.22 -11.58
N ILE A 46 -6.25 8.25 -11.95
CA ILE A 46 -7.05 9.47 -12.05
C ILE A 46 -8.19 9.45 -11.03
N LYS A 47 -8.67 10.62 -10.60
CA LYS A 47 -9.90 10.70 -9.80
C LYS A 47 -11.07 10.23 -10.67
N SER A 48 -11.84 9.28 -10.16
CA SER A 48 -13.07 8.83 -10.82
C SER A 48 -14.11 9.95 -10.81
N SER A 49 -14.56 10.37 -11.98
CA SER A 49 -15.75 11.20 -12.19
C SER A 49 -16.84 10.30 -12.79
N TRP A 50 -17.93 10.14 -12.04
CA TRP A 50 -19.17 9.61 -12.57
C TRP A 50 -20.10 10.78 -12.87
#